data_AF-A8HZE7-F1
#
_entry.id   AF-A8HZE7-F1
#
_cell.length_a   1.000
_cell.length_b   1.000
_cell.length_c   1.000
_cell.angle_alpha   90.00
_cell.angle_beta   90.00
_cell.angle_gamma   90.00
#
_symmetry.space_group_name_H-M   'P 1'
#
loop_
_entity.id
_entity.type
_entity.pdbx_description
1 polymer ?
#
loop_
_entity_poly.entity_id
_entity_poly.type
_entity_poly.pdbx_seq_one_letter_code
_entity_poly.pdbx_strand_id
1 'polypeptide(L)'
;MCVTDDAANPDPVTPVRISHHVDEIWEDHPGGTLQEFYNFLIYEFEVAGAVFRARAYADDFNCVTLYGPFDRAGEAPAATNPEAEAQVTAYLERRFGEVRRQPPV
;
A
#
# COMPACT_ATOMS: atom_id res chain seq x y z
N MET A 1 -11.08 18.77 -22.09
CA MET A 1 -12.02 17.89 -22.80
C MET A 1 -11.74 16.47 -22.32
N CYS A 2 -12.60 15.95 -21.44
CA CYS A 2 -12.82 14.54 -21.05
C CYS A 2 -11.59 13.77 -20.50
N VAL A 3 -11.65 13.13 -19.34
CA VAL A 3 -12.42 11.88 -19.17
C VAL A 3 -13.32 11.91 -17.93
N THR A 4 -14.50 11.35 -18.17
CA THR A 4 -15.68 11.10 -17.34
C THR A 4 -15.38 10.59 -15.93
N ASP A 5 -16.05 11.23 -14.97
CA ASP A 5 -16.64 10.65 -13.78
C ASP A 5 -16.99 9.16 -13.98
N ASP A 6 -16.19 8.25 -13.40
CA ASP A 6 -16.51 6.83 -13.33
C ASP A 6 -17.46 6.59 -12.15
N ALA A 7 -18.68 7.12 -12.28
CA ALA A 7 -19.75 6.95 -11.29
C ALA A 7 -20.40 5.55 -11.34
N ALA A 8 -19.71 4.52 -11.84
CA ALA A 8 -20.31 3.20 -12.09
C ALA A 8 -19.91 2.09 -11.12
N ASN A 9 -18.94 2.29 -10.23
CA ASN A 9 -18.71 1.40 -9.09
C ASN A 9 -17.88 2.13 -8.02
N PRO A 10 -18.51 2.75 -6.99
CA PRO A 10 -17.71 3.25 -5.87
C PRO A 10 -17.07 2.02 -5.24
N ASP A 11 -15.75 1.93 -5.32
CA ASP A 11 -15.02 0.87 -4.65
C ASP A 11 -15.58 0.73 -3.23
N PRO A 12 -15.95 -0.49 -2.77
CA PRO A 12 -16.57 -0.67 -1.46
C PRO A 12 -15.64 -0.20 -0.32
N VAL A 13 -14.35 -0.06 -0.63
CA VAL A 13 -13.32 0.51 0.22
C VAL A 13 -12.48 1.50 -0.57
N THR A 14 -12.03 2.56 0.08
CA THR A 14 -11.05 3.51 -0.46
C THR A 14 -9.93 3.72 0.55
N PRO A 15 -8.71 4.07 0.12
CA PRO A 15 -7.65 4.44 1.04
C PRO A 15 -8.11 5.60 1.92
N VAL A 16 -7.91 5.50 3.23
CA VAL A 16 -8.12 6.62 4.15
C VAL A 16 -6.98 7.63 4.05
N ARG A 17 -5.81 7.20 3.56
CA ARG A 17 -4.64 8.03 3.37
C ARG A 17 -3.76 7.47 2.25
N ILE A 18 -3.20 8.36 1.44
CA ILE A 18 -2.13 8.04 0.49
C ILE A 18 -0.96 8.95 0.83
N SER A 19 0.22 8.38 1.01
CA SER A 19 1.43 9.13 1.39
C SER A 19 2.61 8.75 0.52
N HIS A 20 3.42 9.74 0.19
CA HIS A 20 4.65 9.58 -0.57
C HIS A 20 5.84 9.52 0.38
N HIS A 21 6.73 8.55 0.16
CA HIS A 21 7.90 8.29 0.98
C HIS A 21 9.13 8.13 0.11
N VAL A 22 10.27 8.55 0.68
CA VAL A 22 11.59 8.36 0.12
C VAL A 22 12.48 7.83 1.24
N ASP A 23 13.00 6.61 1.07
CA ASP A 23 13.95 5.99 1.98
C ASP A 23 15.33 5.92 1.30
N GLU A 24 16.36 6.33 2.03
CA GLU A 24 17.74 6.32 1.55
C GLU A 24 18.61 5.51 2.50
N ILE A 25 19.38 4.55 1.96
CA ILE A 25 20.35 3.77 2.71
C ILE A 25 21.74 4.22 2.31
N TRP A 26 22.50 4.69 3.30
CA TRP A 26 23.84 5.23 3.15
C TRP A 26 24.86 4.30 3.83
N GLU A 27 26.10 4.29 3.34
CA GLU A 27 27.20 3.61 4.04
C GLU A 27 27.44 4.25 5.42
N ASP A 28 27.66 3.42 6.44
CA ASP A 28 27.89 3.86 7.83
C ASP A 28 29.34 4.33 8.05
N HIS A 29 29.74 5.38 7.31
CA HIS A 29 30.99 6.09 7.52
C HIS A 29 30.95 7.54 6.99
N PRO A 30 31.79 8.46 7.51
CA PRO A 30 31.85 9.84 7.02
C PRO A 30 32.20 9.92 5.52
N GLY A 31 31.39 10.63 4.75
CA GLY A 31 31.53 10.68 3.29
C GLY A 31 30.97 9.46 2.57
N GLY A 32 30.11 8.68 3.25
CA GLY A 32 29.34 7.57 2.70
C GLY A 32 28.71 7.83 1.35
N THR A 33 28.75 6.83 0.49
CA THR A 33 27.98 6.83 -0.76
C THR A 33 26.57 6.30 -0.53
N LEU A 34 25.61 6.80 -1.31
CA LEU A 34 24.25 6.30 -1.32
C LEU A 34 24.25 4.89 -1.92
N GLN A 35 23.78 3.91 -1.15
CA GLN A 35 23.70 2.51 -1.57
C GLN A 35 22.35 2.21 -2.20
N GLU A 36 21.26 2.64 -1.55
CA GLU A 36 19.90 2.35 -1.98
C GLU A 36 19.02 3.58 -1.87
N PHE A 37 18.14 3.77 -2.85
CA PHE A 37 17.17 4.85 -2.91
C PHE A 37 15.81 4.28 -3.28
N TYR A 38 14.86 4.35 -2.36
CA TYR A 38 13.52 3.85 -2.55
C TYR A 38 12.53 5.00 -2.56
N ASN A 39 11.78 5.13 -3.64
CA ASN A 39 10.71 6.09 -3.77
C ASN A 39 9.40 5.31 -3.91
N PHE A 40 8.44 5.50 -3.01
CA PHE A 40 7.21 4.72 -3.02
C PHE A 40 6.00 5.46 -2.45
N LEU A 41 4.82 5.02 -2.84
CA LEU A 41 3.54 5.43 -2.29
C LEU A 41 3.03 4.37 -1.32
N ILE A 42 2.51 4.80 -0.17
CA ILE A 42 1.74 3.96 0.75
C ILE A 42 0.27 4.34 0.65
N TYR A 43 -0.57 3.37 0.31
CA TYR A 43 -2.03 3.41 0.41
C TYR A 43 -2.44 2.75 1.71
N GLU A 44 -3.09 3.49 2.60
CA GLU A 44 -3.56 2.99 3.89
C GLU A 44 -5.08 2.84 3.85
N PHE A 45 -5.58 1.68 4.28
CA PHE A 45 -7.00 1.36 4.35
C PHE A 45 -7.37 1.04 5.79
N GLU A 46 -8.50 1.56 6.26
CA GLU A 46 -9.15 1.13 7.51
C GLU A 46 -10.47 0.43 7.15
N VAL A 47 -10.53 -0.89 7.33
CA VAL A 47 -11.71 -1.70 6.97
C VAL A 47 -11.96 -2.73 8.05
N ALA A 48 -13.21 -2.84 8.52
CA ALA A 48 -13.63 -3.78 9.56
C ALA A 48 -12.78 -3.73 10.86
N GLY A 49 -12.25 -2.55 11.21
CA GLY A 49 -11.44 -2.35 12.42
C GLY A 49 -9.97 -2.75 12.29
N ALA A 50 -9.52 -3.17 11.10
CA ALA A 50 -8.13 -3.48 10.79
C ALA A 50 -7.52 -2.46 9.82
N VAL A 51 -6.19 -2.33 9.87
CA VAL A 51 -5.40 -1.48 8.98
C VAL A 51 -4.68 -2.34 7.96
N PHE A 52 -4.83 -2.00 6.68
CA PHE A 52 -4.04 -2.56 5.59
C PHE A 52 -3.18 -1.47 4.96
N ARG A 53 -1.94 -1.81 4.60
CA ARG A 53 -1.03 -0.89 3.90
C ARG A 53 -0.59 -1.51 2.60
N ALA A 54 -0.75 -0.80 1.49
CA ALA A 54 -0.26 -1.24 0.20
C ALA A 54 0.86 -0.31 -0.27
N ARG A 55 2.03 -0.86 -0.63
CA ARG A 55 3.20 -0.09 -1.10
C ARG A 55 3.39 -0.28 -2.59
N ALA A 56 3.42 0.81 -3.34
CA ALA A 56 3.76 0.83 -4.76
C ALA A 56 5.04 1.63 -4.96
N TYR A 57 6.08 1.03 -5.53
CA TYR A 57 7.34 1.71 -5.78
C TYR A 57 7.27 2.52 -7.08
N ALA A 58 7.95 3.65 -7.13
CA ALA A 58 7.90 4.58 -8.25
C ALA A 58 8.71 4.12 -9.46
N ASP A 59 9.63 3.18 -9.27
CA ASP A 59 10.36 2.49 -10.34
C ASP A 59 9.57 1.30 -10.91
N ASP A 60 8.62 0.74 -10.17
CA ASP A 60 7.68 -0.30 -10.61
C ASP A 60 6.23 0.02 -10.20
N PHE A 61 5.64 1.02 -10.87
CA PHE A 61 4.26 1.44 -10.62
C PHE A 61 3.20 0.40 -11.03
N ASN A 62 3.58 -0.69 -11.70
CA ASN A 62 2.64 -1.74 -12.09
C ASN A 62 2.41 -2.75 -10.96
N CYS A 63 3.34 -2.82 -10.00
CA CYS A 63 3.27 -3.73 -8.86
C CYS A 63 2.91 -2.99 -7.57
N VAL A 64 2.08 -3.62 -6.74
CA VAL A 64 1.82 -3.18 -5.37
C VAL A 64 1.94 -4.34 -4.40
N THR A 65 2.57 -4.10 -3.25
CA THR A 65 2.66 -5.10 -2.17
C THR A 65 1.72 -4.74 -1.05
N LEU A 66 0.77 -5.63 -0.74
CA LEU A 66 -0.17 -5.51 0.36
C LEU A 66 0.43 -6.11 1.65
N TYR A 67 0.36 -5.33 2.72
CA TYR A 67 0.81 -5.66 4.08
C TYR A 67 -0.37 -5.60 5.07
N GLY A 68 -0.25 -6.39 6.14
CA GLY A 68 -1.24 -6.49 7.21
C GLY A 68 -2.09 -7.77 7.08
N PRO A 69 -3.26 -7.81 7.74
CA PRO A 69 -3.86 -6.74 8.52
C PRO A 69 -3.08 -6.43 9.80
N PHE A 70 -3.10 -5.16 10.20
CA PHE A 70 -2.61 -4.68 11.49
C PHE A 70 -3.79 -4.21 12.35
N ASP A 71 -3.56 -4.11 13.67
CA ASP A 71 -4.50 -3.44 14.55
C ASP A 71 -4.65 -1.95 14.19
N ARG A 72 -5.60 -1.27 14.83
CA ARG A 72 -5.86 0.15 14.52
C ARG A 72 -4.69 1.07 14.88
N ALA A 73 -3.83 0.66 15.82
CA ALA A 73 -2.59 1.38 16.11
C ALA A 73 -1.55 1.19 14.97
N GLY A 74 -1.71 0.14 14.16
CA GLY A 74 -0.79 -0.22 13.08
C GLY A 74 0.52 -0.81 13.61
N GLU A 75 0.49 -1.34 14.83
CA GLU A 75 1.67 -1.76 15.61
C GLU A 75 1.78 -3.29 15.70
N ALA A 76 0.65 -4.01 15.69
CA ALA A 76 0.62 -5.47 15.81
C ALA A 76 -0.23 -6.12 14.70
N PRO A 77 0.08 -7.37 14.30
CA PRO A 77 -0.79 -8.14 13.41
C PRO A 77 -2.21 -8.26 14.00
N ALA A 78 -3.23 -8.03 13.17
CA ALA A 78 -4.63 -8.23 13.55
C ALA A 78 -5.19 -9.54 13.00
N ALA A 79 -6.33 -9.96 13.55
CA ALA A 79 -7.07 -11.08 13.01
C ALA A 79 -7.56 -10.76 11.58
N THR A 80 -7.31 -11.66 10.65
CA THR A 80 -7.74 -11.50 9.26
C THR A 80 -9.24 -11.64 9.13
N ASN A 81 -9.87 -10.61 8.57
CA ASN A 81 -11.24 -10.69 8.04
C ASN A 81 -11.16 -10.91 6.52
N PRO A 82 -11.53 -12.09 6.00
CA PRO A 82 -11.40 -12.41 4.57
C PRO A 82 -12.18 -11.47 3.65
N GLU A 83 -13.33 -10.95 4.10
CA GLU A 83 -14.13 -10.02 3.30
C GLU A 83 -13.43 -8.66 3.17
N ALA A 84 -12.88 -8.14 4.27
CA ALA A 84 -12.12 -6.89 4.26
C ALA A 84 -10.88 -7.00 3.36
N GLU A 85 -10.15 -8.12 3.45
CA GLU A 85 -8.98 -8.37 2.60
C GLU A 85 -9.37 -8.47 1.12
N ALA A 86 -10.47 -9.17 0.79
CA ALA A 86 -10.95 -9.28 -0.58
C ALA A 86 -11.34 -7.91 -1.16
N GLN A 87 -11.98 -7.05 -0.37
CA GLN A 87 -12.34 -5.69 -0.78
C GLN A 87 -11.11 -4.83 -1.09
N VAL A 88 -10.09 -4.86 -0.20
CA VAL A 88 -8.83 -4.12 -0.40
C VAL A 88 -8.06 -4.68 -1.59
N THR A 89 -7.97 -6.00 -1.72
CA THR A 89 -7.33 -6.67 -2.88
C THR A 89 -7.99 -6.22 -4.18
N ALA A 90 -9.33 -6.27 -4.25
CA ALA A 90 -10.06 -5.90 -5.46
C ALA A 90 -9.87 -4.41 -5.83
N TYR A 91 -9.76 -3.51 -4.85
CA TYR A 91 -9.42 -2.11 -5.08
C TYR A 91 -8.05 -1.97 -5.78
N LEU A 92 -7.06 -2.75 -5.33
CA LEU A 92 -5.70 -2.72 -5.84
C LEU A 92 -5.59 -3.36 -7.22
N GLU A 93 -6.21 -4.53 -7.45
CA GLU A 93 -6.18 -5.24 -8.74
C GLU A 93 -6.82 -4.44 -9.90
N ARG A 94 -7.72 -3.49 -9.59
CA ARG A 94 -8.27 -2.56 -10.58
C ARG A 94 -7.27 -1.49 -11.03
N ARG A 95 -6.22 -1.23 -10.24
CA ARG A 95 -5.30 -0.10 -10.41
C ARG A 95 -3.86 -0.52 -10.70
N PHE A 96 -3.49 -1.73 -10.30
CA PHE A 96 -2.15 -2.29 -10.46
C PHE A 96 -2.25 -3.58 -11.26
N GLY A 97 -1.30 -3.81 -12.18
CA GLY A 97 -1.25 -5.03 -12.97
C GLY A 97 -0.83 -6.26 -12.16
N GLU A 98 -0.17 -6.06 -11.02
CA GLU A 98 0.22 -7.12 -10.09
C GLU A 98 0.00 -6.69 -8.63
N VAL A 99 -0.67 -7.55 -7.85
CA VAL A 99 -0.82 -7.38 -6.39
C VAL A 99 -0.08 -8.52 -5.69
N ARG A 100 1.03 -8.18 -5.04
CA ARG A 100 1.78 -9.10 -4.18
C ARG A 100 1.28 -9.02 -2.75
N ARG A 101 1.41 -10.11 -2.01
CA ARG A 101 1.11 -10.16 -0.59
C ARG A 101 2.39 -10.41 0.18
N GLN A 102 2.57 -9.67 1.27
CA GLN A 102 3.61 -9.95 2.23
C GLN A 102 2.96 -10.27 3.58
N PRO A 103 3.18 -11.46 4.15
CA PRO A 103 2.65 -11.78 5.47
C PRO A 103 3.19 -10.77 6.50
N PRO A 104 2.40 -10.45 7.54
CA PRO A 104 2.90 -9.65 8.65
C PRO A 104 4.16 -10.30 9.24
N VAL A 105 5.23 -9.52 9.37
CA VAL A 105 6.51 -9.94 9.95
C VAL A 105 6.54 -9.59 11.43
#